data_AF-A0A5E4NS58-F1
#
_entry.id   AF-A0A5E4NS58-F1
#
_cell.length_a   1.000
_cell.length_b   1.000
_cell.length_c   1.000
_cell.angle_alpha   90.00
_cell.angle_beta   90.00
_cell.angle_gamma   90.00
#
_symmetry.space_group_name_H-M   'P 1'
#
loop_
_entity.id
_entity.type
_entity.pdbx_description
1 polymer ?
#
loop_
_entity_poly.entity_id
_entity_poly.type
_entity_poly.pdbx_seq_one_letter_code
_entity_poly.pdbx_strand_id
1 'polypeptide(L)' 'MVYLLEVDKVSGNWLEKDQRRREWVSTKEAAKRVAEDGLTEIIRRLDVATAKTD' A
#
# COMPACT_ATOMS: atom_id res chain seq x y z
N MET A 1 3.18 -10.01 -10.04
CA MET A 1 3.72 -10.48 -8.75
C MET A 1 3.85 -9.26 -7.83
N VAL A 2 3.35 -9.35 -6.61
CA VAL A 2 3.29 -8.22 -5.66
C VAL A 2 3.91 -8.65 -4.33
N TYR A 3 4.64 -7.75 -3.68
CA TYR A 3 5.32 -8.01 -2.41
C TYR A 3 4.89 -6.98 -1.37
N LEU A 4 4.57 -7.44 -0.17
CA LEU A 4 4.31 -6.57 0.97
C LEU A 4 5.64 -6.09 1.53
N LEU A 5 5.77 -4.77 1.72
CA LEU A 5 6.95 -4.15 2.30
C LEU A 5 6.53 -3.30 3.50
N GLU A 6 7.22 -3.48 4.62
CA GLU A 6 7.13 -2.57 5.76
C GLU A 6 8.03 -1.36 5.47
N VAL A 7 7.49 -0.15 5.67
CA VAL A 7 8.16 1.10 5.30
C VAL A 7 8.01 2.11 6.43
N ASP A 8 9.13 2.45 7.07
CA ASP A 8 9.15 3.50 8.10
C ASP A 8 9.25 4.89 7.50
N LYS A 9 10.06 5.04 6.43
CA LYS A 9 10.35 6.34 5.83
C LYS A 9 10.66 6.23 4.34
N VAL A 10 10.15 7.20 3.59
CA VAL A 10 10.48 7.40 2.17
C VAL A 10 11.69 8.33 2.06
N SER A 11 12.68 7.97 1.24
CA SER A 11 13.82 8.85 0.96
C SER A 11 13.37 10.18 0.33
N GLY A 12 14.03 11.29 0.69
CA GLY A 12 13.74 12.61 0.12
C GLY A 12 14.39 12.87 -1.24
N ASN A 13 15.40 12.07 -1.62
CA ASN A 13 16.31 12.38 -2.73
C ASN A 13 16.38 11.28 -3.80
N TRP A 14 15.27 10.58 -4.04
CA TRP A 14 15.19 9.61 -5.14
C TRP A 14 14.74 10.29 -6.44
N LEU A 15 15.22 9.77 -7.58
CA LEU A 15 15.21 10.45 -8.88
C LEU A 15 13.80 10.72 -9.43
N GLU A 16 12.86 9.80 -9.23
CA GLU A 16 11.53 9.86 -9.82
C GLU A 16 10.45 10.37 -8.85
N LYS A 17 10.85 11.01 -7.73
CA LYS A 17 9.94 11.44 -6.66
C LYS A 17 8.81 12.36 -7.06
N ASP A 18 9.05 13.14 -8.10
CA ASP A 18 8.13 14.14 -8.64
C ASP A 18 7.36 13.63 -9.87
N GLN A 19 7.63 12.39 -10.31
CA GLN A 19 6.95 11.78 -11.46
C GLN A 19 5.63 11.09 -11.10
N ARG A 20 5.32 10.95 -9.80
CA ARG A 20 4.11 10.29 -9.31
C ARG A 20 3.50 11.08 -8.15
N ARG A 21 2.19 11.33 -8.22
CA ARG A 21 1.41 11.78 -7.06
C ARG A 21 1.24 10.57 -6.13
N ARG A 22 1.66 10.71 -4.89
CA ARG A 22 1.61 9.65 -3.87
C ARG A 22 0.90 10.18 -2.65
N GLU A 23 0.11 9.33 -2.03
CA GLU A 23 -0.67 9.61 -0.84
C GLU A 23 -0.69 8.34 0.01
N TRP A 24 -0.48 8.49 1.31
CA TRP A 24 -0.71 7.41 2.27
C TRP A 24 -2.19 7.39 2.62
N VAL A 25 -2.83 6.24 2.43
CA VAL A 25 -4.25 6.05 2.71
C VAL A 25 -4.46 4.76 3.49
N SER A 26 -5.62 4.59 4.10
CA SER A 26 -5.98 3.30 4.70
C SER A 26 -6.11 2.21 3.63
N THR A 27 -5.85 0.97 4.01
CA THR A 27 -6.15 -0.27 3.27
C THR A 27 -7.56 -0.28 2.67
N LYS A 28 -8.58 0.10 3.45
CA LYS A 28 -9.97 0.21 2.98
C LYS A 28 -10.13 1.21 1.84
N GLU A 29 -9.44 2.34 1.90
CA GLU A 29 -9.47 3.36 0.86
C GLU A 29 -8.64 2.94 -0.37
N ALA A 30 -7.45 2.37 -0.15
CA ALA A 30 -6.61 1.81 -1.21
C ALA A 30 -7.37 0.76 -2.04
N ALA A 31 -8.07 -0.16 -1.38
CA ALA A 31 -8.88 -1.20 -2.04
C ALA A 31 -10.06 -0.67 -2.86
N LYS A 32 -10.46 0.60 -2.70
CA LYS A 32 -11.46 1.24 -3.57
C LYS A 32 -10.84 1.93 -4.78
N ARG A 33 -9.60 2.39 -4.66
CA ARG A 33 -8.90 3.16 -5.71
C ARG A 33 -8.20 2.25 -6.72
N VAL A 34 -7.90 1.01 -6.36
CA VAL A 34 -7.26 0.04 -7.24
C VAL A 34 -8.27 -0.59 -8.19
N ALA A 35 -7.98 -0.53 -9.49
CA ALA A 35 -8.84 -1.10 -10.54
C ALA A 35 -8.63 -2.61 -10.76
N GLU A 36 -7.51 -3.17 -10.31
CA GLU A 36 -7.19 -4.59 -10.46
C GLU A 36 -7.80 -5.41 -9.32
N ASP A 37 -8.77 -6.26 -9.63
CA ASP A 37 -9.53 -7.03 -8.63
C ASP A 37 -8.64 -7.91 -7.73
N GLY A 38 -7.63 -8.57 -8.32
CA GLY A 38 -6.70 -9.41 -7.55
C GLY A 38 -5.88 -8.61 -6.54
N LEU A 39 -5.46 -7.39 -6.91
CA LEU A 39 -4.73 -6.50 -6.01
C LEU A 39 -5.66 -5.93 -4.92
N THR A 40 -6.90 -5.61 -5.28
CA THR A 40 -7.94 -5.22 -4.31
C THR A 40 -8.15 -6.30 -3.25
N GLU A 41 -8.20 -7.58 -3.64
CA GLU A 41 -8.32 -8.69 -2.71
C GLU A 41 -7.10 -8.82 -1.78
N ILE A 42 -5.89 -8.70 -2.31
CA ILE A 42 -4.66 -8.74 -1.52
C ILE A 42 -4.67 -7.61 -0.46
N ILE A 43 -5.02 -6.38 -0.86
CA ILE A 43 -5.04 -5.22 0.05
C ILE A 43 -6.05 -5.42 1.17
N ARG A 44 -7.25 -5.94 0.90
CA ARG A 44 -8.29 -6.19 1.91
C ARG A 44 -7.85 -7.18 3.00
N ARG A 45 -6.90 -8.07 2.70
CA ARG A 45 -6.38 -9.06 3.66
C ARG A 45 -5.35 -8.48 4.64
N LEU A 46 -4.76 -7.31 4.33
CA LEU A 46 -3.72 -6.70 5.17
C LEU A 46 -4.24 -6.21 6.53
N ASP A 47 -5.48 -5.72 6.60
CA ASP A 47 -6.13 -5.31 7.87
C ASP A 47 -6.31 -6.47 8.85
N VAL A 48 -6.43 -7.70 8.34
CA VAL A 48 -6.64 -8.90 9.15
C VAL A 48 -5.32 -9.42 9.72
N ALA A 49 -4.21 -9.17 9.02
CA ALA A 49 -2.88 -9.62 9.43
C ALA A 49 -2.29 -8.76 10.55
N THR A 50 -2.53 -7.45 10.52
CA THR A 50 -2.03 -6.51 11.55
C THR A 50 -2.74 -6.66 12.90
N ALA A 51 -3.96 -7.20 12.92
CA ALA A 51 -4.72 -7.47 14.14
C ALA A 51 -4.32 -8.77 14.87
N LYS A 52 -3.37 -9.55 14.33
CA LYS A 52 -2.92 -10.84 14.89
C LYS A 52 -1.52 -10.81 15.50
N THR A 53 -0.97 -9.63 15.74
CA THR A 53 0.32 -9.45 16.41
C THR A 53 0.07 -8.78 17.76
N ASP A 54 -0.33 -9.60 18.74
CA ASP A 54 -0.19 -9.36 20.18
C ASP A 54 0.96 -10.23 20.71
#